data_AF-A0A0N5CHC5-F1
#
_entry.id   AF-A0A0N5CHC5-F1
#
_cell.length_a   1.000
_cell.length_b   1.000
_cell.length_c   1.000
_cell.angle_alpha   90.00
_cell.angle_beta   90.00
_cell.angle_gamma   90.00
#
_symmetry.space_group_name_H-M   'P 1'
#
loop_
_entity.id
_entity.type
_entity.pdbx_description
1 polymer ?
#
loop_
_entity_poly.entity_id
_entity_poly.type
_entity_poly.pdbx_seq_one_letter_code
_entity_poly.pdbx_strand_id
1 'polypeptide(L)'
;MNNIDILNILLLLLLGSVTLSCLPSDGEENQITSNDINYPIDCPEPTFLYCQHAFNKAMNISTDLTWRNITQIETFVDRFMSQSKDNHIAACKKRRDFYGCLGEKYTTCINRYHLLSKVTDPSMMLAAYLYPAFWNGFDFACNGGFTVAIYNNETYDQTLGTNFAQCQNQYLNSMQNSITNLCSNTQVFMSCVQNVYINAGSSRMGWFACEKARSQYANDCPNLRCLLLTQ
;
A
#
# COMPACT_ATOMS: atom_id res chain seq x y z
N MET A 1 11.23 44.49 -54.10
CA MET A 1 10.12 45.44 -54.30
C MET A 1 8.84 44.59 -54.23
N ASN A 2 8.02 44.56 -53.18
CA ASN A 2 7.68 45.53 -52.13
C ASN A 2 7.41 44.78 -50.80
N ASN A 3 8.17 45.06 -49.75
CA ASN A 3 7.71 45.67 -48.48
C ASN A 3 6.35 46.38 -48.52
N ILE A 4 5.40 45.91 -47.70
CA ILE A 4 4.56 46.72 -46.81
C ILE A 4 4.33 45.92 -45.51
N ASP A 5 4.83 46.49 -44.40
CA ASP A 5 4.57 46.14 -43.01
C ASP A 5 3.10 46.31 -42.61
N ILE A 6 2.71 45.68 -41.49
CA ILE A 6 1.79 46.13 -40.42
C ILE A 6 1.34 44.84 -39.71
N LEU A 7 2.03 44.39 -38.67
CA LEU A 7 1.97 44.97 -37.33
C LEU A 7 0.52 45.11 -36.82
N ASN A 8 -0.25 44.01 -36.82
CA ASN A 8 -1.54 43.95 -36.11
C ASN A 8 -2.05 42.55 -35.70
N ILE A 9 -1.18 41.54 -35.60
CA ILE A 9 -1.53 40.22 -35.05
C ILE A 9 -0.49 39.82 -33.98
N LEU A 10 -0.10 40.80 -33.16
CA LEU A 10 0.87 40.61 -32.08
C LEU A 10 0.65 41.64 -30.97
N LEU A 11 -0.61 41.83 -30.58
CA LEU A 11 -0.98 42.53 -29.35
C LEU A 11 -2.46 42.28 -29.03
N LEU A 12 -2.78 41.12 -28.46
CA LEU A 12 -3.96 40.84 -27.61
C LEU A 12 -3.94 39.36 -27.25
N LEU A 13 -4.08 39.06 -25.96
CA LEU A 13 -4.06 37.74 -25.30
C LEU A 13 -2.68 37.24 -24.82
N LEU A 14 -1.84 38.16 -24.34
CA LEU A 14 -1.11 37.92 -23.09
C LEU A 14 -1.99 38.41 -21.94
N LEU A 15 -2.40 37.48 -21.05
CA LEU A 15 -2.73 37.63 -19.62
C LEU A 15 -3.68 36.50 -19.22
N GLY A 16 -3.12 35.31 -19.06
CA GLY A 16 -3.77 34.16 -18.43
C GLY A 16 -2.81 33.56 -17.40
N SER A 17 -2.38 34.37 -16.45
CA SER A 17 -1.67 33.90 -15.25
C SER A 17 -2.59 32.98 -14.47
N VAL A 18 -2.41 31.67 -14.60
CA VAL A 18 -3.01 30.69 -13.70
C VAL A 18 -2.26 30.79 -12.37
N THR A 19 -2.67 31.73 -11.53
CA THR A 19 -2.36 31.68 -10.11
C THR A 19 -3.22 30.59 -9.50
N LEU A 20 -2.60 29.46 -9.14
CA LEU A 20 -3.22 28.46 -8.29
C LEU A 20 -3.27 29.02 -6.86
N SER A 21 -4.25 29.88 -6.60
CA SER A 21 -4.57 30.36 -5.26
C SER A 21 -5.46 29.33 -4.58
N CYS A 22 -4.91 28.56 -3.64
CA CYS A 22 -5.70 27.91 -2.60
C CYS A 22 -6.33 29.01 -1.75
N LEU A 23 -7.56 29.42 -2.07
CA LEU A 23 -8.38 30.21 -1.16
C LEU A 23 -9.20 29.25 -0.29
N PRO A 24 -9.23 29.46 1.03
CA PRO A 24 -10.06 28.69 1.94
C PRO A 24 -11.54 29.02 1.65
N SER A 25 -12.35 27.98 1.47
CA SER A 25 -13.80 28.14 1.41
C SER A 25 -14.29 28.65 2.76
N ASP A 26 -14.98 29.78 2.72
CA ASP A 26 -15.62 30.40 3.87
C ASP A 26 -16.54 29.41 4.60
N GLY A 27 -16.56 29.54 5.92
CA GLY A 27 -17.30 28.67 6.82
C GLY A 27 -18.80 28.82 6.66
N GLU A 28 -19.44 27.72 6.28
CA GLU A 28 -20.79 27.40 6.71
C GLU A 28 -20.69 26.18 7.63
N GLU A 29 -21.07 26.37 8.89
CA GLU A 29 -21.18 25.33 9.91
C GLU A 29 -22.34 24.40 9.52
N ASN A 30 -22.09 23.48 8.58
CA ASN A 30 -23.01 22.40 8.30
C ASN A 30 -22.92 21.40 9.45
N GLN A 31 -23.97 21.36 10.26
CA GLN A 31 -24.20 20.28 11.21
C GLN A 31 -24.17 18.95 10.45
N ILE A 32 -23.08 18.21 10.60
CA ILE A 32 -22.96 16.84 10.09
C ILE A 32 -23.91 15.98 10.93
N THR A 33 -25.14 15.85 10.44
CA THR A 33 -26.00 14.74 10.85
C THR A 33 -25.39 13.46 10.29
N SER A 34 -25.11 12.49 11.16
CA SER A 34 -24.36 11.28 10.82
C SER A 34 -25.22 10.30 10.00
N ASN A 35 -25.46 10.58 8.72
CA ASN A 35 -25.98 9.61 7.78
C ASN A 35 -25.33 9.84 6.40
N ASP A 36 -24.71 8.79 5.88
CA ASP A 36 -24.23 8.60 4.50
C ASP A 36 -22.97 9.35 4.04
N ILE A 37 -21.81 8.97 4.60
CA ILE A 37 -20.61 8.89 3.75
C ILE A 37 -20.77 7.65 2.86
N ASN A 38 -21.33 7.82 1.66
CA ASN A 38 -21.39 6.77 0.65
C ASN A 38 -19.98 6.55 0.08
N TYR A 39 -19.15 5.80 0.80
CA TYR A 39 -17.93 5.25 0.22
C TYR A 39 -18.36 4.37 -0.97
N PRO A 40 -17.76 4.52 -2.17
CA PRO A 40 -18.06 3.64 -3.29
C PRO A 40 -17.58 2.22 -2.94
N ILE A 41 -18.48 1.43 -2.33
CA ILE A 41 -18.31 0.03 -1.95
C ILE A 41 -18.71 -0.90 -3.12
N ASP A 42 -18.89 -0.32 -4.32
CA ASP A 42 -19.23 -1.05 -5.54
C ASP A 42 -18.06 -1.94 -6.00
N CYS A 43 -17.98 -3.11 -5.40
CA CYS A 43 -17.08 -4.19 -5.75
C CYS A 43 -17.93 -5.38 -6.25
N PRO A 44 -17.79 -5.77 -7.53
CA PRO A 44 -18.43 -6.96 -8.05
C PRO A 44 -17.80 -8.22 -7.43
N GLU A 45 -18.42 -8.75 -6.37
CA GLU A 45 -17.90 -9.88 -5.60
C GLU A 45 -17.44 -11.07 -6.47
N PRO A 46 -18.18 -11.50 -7.51
CA PRO A 46 -17.72 -12.60 -8.37
C PRO A 46 -16.41 -12.29 -9.09
N THR A 47 -16.21 -11.04 -9.52
CA THR A 47 -14.96 -10.61 -10.18
C THR A 47 -13.83 -10.54 -9.17
N PHE A 48 -14.09 -10.03 -7.97
CA PHE A 48 -13.10 -9.97 -6.90
C PHE A 48 -12.58 -11.36 -6.52
N LEU A 49 -13.49 -12.30 -6.25
CA LEU A 49 -13.14 -13.67 -5.92
C LEU A 49 -12.42 -14.38 -7.08
N TYR A 50 -12.85 -14.16 -8.32
CA TYR A 50 -12.17 -14.68 -9.50
C TYR A 50 -10.73 -14.17 -9.60
N CYS A 51 -10.50 -12.87 -9.43
CA CYS A 51 -9.17 -12.29 -9.49
C CYS A 51 -8.27 -12.78 -8.34
N GLN A 52 -8.80 -12.90 -7.12
CA GLN A 52 -8.07 -13.49 -5.99
C GLN A 52 -7.69 -14.94 -6.27
N HIS A 53 -8.62 -15.73 -6.79
CA HIS A 53 -8.38 -17.12 -7.17
C HIS A 53 -7.28 -17.23 -8.24
N ALA A 54 -7.35 -16.38 -9.27
CA ALA A 54 -6.35 -16.34 -10.32
C ALA A 54 -4.96 -15.97 -9.78
N PHE A 55 -4.87 -15.00 -8.86
CA PHE A 55 -3.64 -14.64 -8.18
C PHE A 55 -3.08 -15.82 -7.36
N ASN A 56 -3.92 -16.47 -6.54
CA ASN A 56 -3.49 -17.61 -5.73
C ASN A 56 -2.94 -18.73 -6.61
N LYS A 57 -3.68 -19.11 -7.65
CA LYS A 57 -3.25 -20.12 -8.62
C LYS A 57 -1.92 -19.74 -9.27
N ALA A 58 -1.75 -18.48 -9.66
CA ALA A 58 -0.53 -18.00 -10.30
C ALA A 58 0.68 -17.93 -9.35
N MET A 59 0.45 -17.83 -8.05
CA MET A 59 1.46 -17.87 -6.99
C MET A 59 1.64 -19.27 -6.39
N ASN A 60 0.91 -20.29 -6.86
CA ASN A 60 0.89 -21.63 -6.26
C ASN A 60 0.44 -21.64 -4.77
N ILE A 61 -0.51 -20.76 -4.45
CA ILE A 61 -1.22 -20.70 -3.16
C ILE A 61 -2.54 -21.47 -3.31
N SER A 62 -3.05 -22.06 -2.22
CA SER A 62 -4.39 -22.67 -2.25
C SER A 62 -5.45 -21.67 -2.73
N THR A 63 -6.25 -22.10 -3.69
CA THR A 63 -7.31 -21.30 -4.28
C THR A 63 -8.52 -21.09 -3.37
N ASP A 64 -8.57 -21.81 -2.24
CA ASP A 64 -9.61 -21.66 -1.22
C ASP A 64 -9.31 -20.50 -0.25
N LEU A 65 -8.06 -20.00 -0.25
CA LEU A 65 -7.69 -18.86 0.58
C LEU A 65 -8.27 -17.57 0.00
N THR A 66 -8.88 -16.77 0.86
CA THR A 66 -9.46 -15.48 0.49
C THR A 66 -8.81 -14.36 1.30
N TRP A 67 -9.35 -13.15 1.20
CA TRP A 67 -8.95 -12.03 2.05
C TRP A 67 -9.02 -12.35 3.55
N ARG A 68 -9.88 -13.30 3.96
CA ARG A 68 -10.00 -13.76 5.34
C ARG A 68 -8.76 -14.49 5.84
N ASN A 69 -7.95 -15.05 4.94
CA ASN A 69 -6.74 -15.81 5.24
C ASN A 69 -5.47 -15.02 4.90
N ILE A 70 -5.55 -13.68 4.93
CA ILE A 70 -4.47 -12.81 4.42
C ILE A 70 -3.10 -13.10 5.04
N THR A 71 -3.01 -13.43 6.33
CA THR A 71 -1.71 -13.74 6.96
C THR A 71 -1.00 -14.94 6.32
N GLN A 72 -1.74 -15.94 5.84
CA GLN A 72 -1.18 -17.09 5.12
C GLN A 72 -0.72 -16.69 3.72
N ILE A 73 -1.52 -15.88 3.02
CA ILE A 73 -1.21 -15.36 1.69
C ILE A 73 0.05 -14.48 1.76
N GLU A 74 0.09 -13.52 2.68
CA GLU A 74 1.20 -12.60 2.89
C GLU A 74 2.48 -13.37 3.24
N THR A 75 2.42 -14.31 4.18
CA THR A 75 3.59 -15.15 4.56
C THR A 75 4.15 -15.91 3.36
N PHE A 76 3.26 -16.46 2.51
CA PHE A 76 3.70 -17.17 1.32
C PHE A 76 4.36 -16.22 0.31
N VAL A 77 3.72 -15.08 0.02
CA VAL A 77 4.20 -14.10 -0.95
C VAL A 77 5.55 -13.52 -0.51
N ASP A 78 5.67 -13.09 0.74
CA ASP A 78 6.92 -12.53 1.28
C ASP A 78 8.05 -13.56 1.28
N ARG A 79 7.76 -14.82 1.65
CA ARG A 79 8.75 -15.91 1.56
C ARG A 79 9.17 -16.20 0.13
N PHE A 80 8.22 -16.21 -0.80
CA PHE A 80 8.54 -16.42 -2.22
C PHE A 80 9.44 -15.29 -2.74
N MET A 81 9.11 -14.04 -2.42
CA MET A 81 9.86 -12.86 -2.83
C MET A 81 11.27 -12.78 -2.21
N SER A 82 11.49 -13.34 -1.02
CA SER A 82 12.79 -13.34 -0.33
C SER A 82 13.72 -14.49 -0.75
N GLN A 83 13.28 -15.40 -1.62
CA GLN A 83 14.14 -16.51 -2.08
C GLN A 83 15.14 -16.08 -3.16
N SER A 84 14.75 -15.19 -4.07
CA SER A 84 15.61 -14.74 -5.15
C SER A 84 15.07 -13.46 -5.81
N LYS A 85 15.96 -12.78 -6.55
CA LYS A 85 15.59 -11.66 -7.42
C LYS A 85 14.53 -12.04 -8.44
N ASP A 86 14.67 -13.20 -9.08
CA ASP A 86 13.72 -13.64 -10.09
C ASP A 86 12.34 -13.89 -9.50
N ASN A 87 12.27 -14.48 -8.30
CA ASN A 87 10.99 -14.67 -7.60
C ASN A 87 10.37 -13.33 -7.20
N HIS A 88 11.17 -12.36 -6.76
CA HIS A 88 10.69 -11.02 -6.46
C HIS A 88 10.05 -10.37 -7.71
N ILE A 89 10.74 -10.41 -8.85
CA ILE A 89 10.24 -9.90 -10.13
C ILE A 89 8.98 -10.65 -10.58
N ALA A 90 8.97 -11.97 -10.45
CA ALA A 90 7.83 -12.80 -10.80
C ALA A 90 6.59 -12.46 -9.95
N ALA A 91 6.75 -12.29 -8.64
CA ALA A 91 5.68 -11.88 -7.74
C ALA A 91 5.11 -10.51 -8.13
N CYS A 92 5.97 -9.55 -8.45
CA CYS A 92 5.55 -8.23 -8.91
C CYS A 92 4.75 -8.28 -10.22
N LYS A 93 5.12 -9.18 -11.14
CA LYS A 93 4.31 -9.44 -12.34
C LYS A 93 2.92 -9.97 -11.96
N LYS A 94 2.82 -10.92 -11.03
CA LYS A 94 1.52 -11.47 -10.57
C LYS A 94 0.66 -10.42 -9.88
N ARG A 95 1.28 -9.53 -9.10
CA ARG A 95 0.61 -8.39 -8.47
C ARG A 95 0.03 -7.43 -9.51
N ARG A 96 0.78 -7.11 -10.56
CA ARG A 96 0.29 -6.31 -11.68
C ARG A 96 -0.86 -7.01 -12.41
N ASP A 97 -0.76 -8.32 -12.63
CA ASP A 97 -1.81 -9.09 -13.29
C ASP A 97 -3.10 -9.12 -12.44
N PHE A 98 -2.99 -9.20 -11.10
CA PHE A 98 -4.12 -9.06 -10.17
C PHE A 98 -4.77 -7.66 -10.25
N TYR A 99 -3.95 -6.60 -10.25
CA TYR A 99 -4.43 -5.23 -10.45
C TYR A 99 -5.20 -5.08 -11.78
N GLY A 100 -4.63 -5.60 -12.87
CA GLY A 100 -5.26 -5.57 -14.19
C GLY A 100 -6.54 -6.39 -14.28
N CYS A 101 -6.65 -7.50 -13.54
CA CYS A 101 -7.86 -8.32 -13.48
C CYS A 101 -9.04 -7.57 -12.87
N LEU A 102 -8.81 -6.80 -11.80
CA LEU A 102 -9.83 -5.96 -11.16
C LEU A 102 -10.12 -4.68 -11.93
N GLY A 103 -9.12 -4.14 -12.62
CA GLY A 103 -9.24 -2.91 -13.40
C GLY A 103 -9.72 -1.73 -12.55
N GLU A 104 -10.73 -1.02 -13.04
CA GLU A 104 -11.32 0.15 -12.35
C GLU A 104 -11.93 -0.19 -10.98
N LYS A 105 -12.23 -1.46 -10.71
CA LYS A 105 -12.78 -1.92 -9.43
C LYS A 105 -11.70 -2.26 -8.40
N TYR A 106 -10.42 -2.12 -8.74
CA TYR A 106 -9.33 -2.44 -7.81
C TYR A 106 -9.45 -1.64 -6.50
N THR A 107 -9.63 -0.33 -6.57
CA THR A 107 -9.66 0.53 -5.38
C THR A 107 -10.94 0.38 -4.55
N THR A 108 -12.04 -0.06 -5.17
CA THR A 108 -13.30 -0.31 -4.46
C THR A 108 -13.32 -1.70 -3.82
N CYS A 109 -12.71 -2.71 -4.45
CA CYS A 109 -12.59 -4.06 -3.90
C CYS A 109 -11.46 -4.18 -2.87
N ILE A 110 -10.29 -3.59 -3.11
CA ILE A 110 -9.17 -3.54 -2.17
C ILE A 110 -9.34 -2.35 -1.23
N ASN A 111 -10.48 -2.32 -0.56
CA ASN A 111 -10.89 -1.25 0.33
C ASN A 111 -11.29 -1.81 1.68
N ARG A 112 -10.76 -1.22 2.77
CA ARG A 112 -11.08 -1.67 4.12
C ARG A 112 -12.58 -1.59 4.42
N TYR A 113 -13.25 -0.50 4.03
CA TYR A 113 -14.68 -0.32 4.31
C TYR A 113 -15.54 -1.33 3.56
N HIS A 114 -15.18 -1.67 2.32
CA HIS A 114 -15.81 -2.79 1.60
C HIS A 114 -15.65 -4.11 2.38
N LEU A 115 -14.44 -4.45 2.81
CA LEU A 115 -14.19 -5.71 3.52
C LEU A 115 -14.84 -5.75 4.90
N LEU A 116 -14.86 -4.62 5.62
CA LEU A 116 -15.57 -4.48 6.89
C LEU A 116 -17.08 -4.70 6.71
N SER A 117 -17.67 -4.28 5.58
CA SER A 117 -19.08 -4.55 5.28
C SER A 117 -19.37 -6.04 5.02
N LYS A 118 -18.33 -6.89 4.89
CA LYS A 118 -18.43 -8.35 4.70
C LYS A 118 -18.07 -9.14 5.97
N VAL A 119 -17.75 -8.44 7.07
CA VAL A 119 -17.44 -9.06 8.36
C VAL A 119 -18.74 -9.51 9.01
N THR A 120 -18.91 -10.82 9.15
CA THR A 120 -20.03 -11.44 9.88
C THR A 120 -19.62 -11.99 11.24
N ASP A 121 -18.31 -12.07 11.50
CA ASP A 121 -17.70 -12.55 12.74
C ASP A 121 -16.59 -11.57 13.16
N PRO A 122 -16.60 -11.03 14.39
CA PRO A 122 -15.56 -10.15 14.91
C PRO A 122 -14.12 -10.66 14.73
N SER A 123 -13.90 -11.98 14.69
CA SER A 123 -12.58 -12.58 14.45
C SER A 123 -11.97 -12.18 13.09
N MET A 124 -12.81 -11.78 12.12
CA MET A 124 -12.41 -11.42 10.77
C MET A 124 -12.11 -9.93 10.61
N MET A 125 -12.33 -9.13 11.65
CA MET A 125 -12.09 -7.69 11.61
C MET A 125 -10.63 -7.37 11.29
N LEU A 126 -9.69 -8.10 11.90
CA LEU A 126 -8.27 -7.93 11.62
C LEU A 126 -7.93 -8.20 10.14
N ALA A 127 -8.50 -9.24 9.55
CA ALA A 127 -8.27 -9.57 8.14
C ALA A 127 -8.73 -8.45 7.20
N ALA A 128 -9.84 -7.77 7.51
CA ALA A 128 -10.32 -6.62 6.72
C ALA A 128 -9.36 -5.43 6.74
N TYR A 129 -8.56 -5.27 7.81
CA TYR A 129 -7.50 -4.26 7.88
C TYR A 129 -6.21 -4.72 7.21
N LEU A 130 -5.81 -5.97 7.43
CA LEU A 130 -4.55 -6.51 6.90
C LEU A 130 -4.58 -6.70 5.37
N TYR A 131 -5.73 -7.01 4.78
CA TYR A 131 -5.80 -7.33 3.36
C TYR A 131 -5.49 -6.14 2.42
N PRO A 132 -6.10 -4.96 2.57
CA PRO A 132 -5.69 -3.79 1.80
C PRO A 132 -4.25 -3.36 2.13
N ALA A 133 -3.86 -3.48 3.40
CA ALA A 133 -2.51 -3.16 3.86
C ALA A 133 -1.44 -4.01 3.16
N PHE A 134 -1.65 -5.32 3.07
CA PHE A 134 -0.79 -6.23 2.31
C PHE A 134 -0.60 -5.73 0.87
N TRP A 135 -1.69 -5.42 0.17
CA TRP A 135 -1.61 -4.98 -1.23
C TRP A 135 -0.89 -3.64 -1.40
N ASN A 136 -1.03 -2.71 -0.45
CA ASN A 136 -0.29 -1.44 -0.46
C ASN A 136 1.20 -1.66 -0.22
N GLY A 137 1.58 -2.51 0.74
CA GLY A 137 2.98 -2.87 0.97
C GLY A 137 3.59 -3.63 -0.21
N PHE A 138 2.81 -4.51 -0.85
CA PHE A 138 3.23 -5.24 -2.03
C PHE A 138 3.38 -4.32 -3.26
N ASP A 139 2.48 -3.34 -3.43
CA ASP A 139 2.63 -2.26 -4.42
C ASP A 139 3.94 -1.51 -4.23
N PHE A 140 4.22 -1.05 -3.01
CA PHE A 140 5.45 -0.33 -2.70
C PHE A 140 6.68 -1.19 -3.05
N ALA A 141 6.73 -2.44 -2.59
CA ALA A 141 7.85 -3.35 -2.86
C ALA A 141 8.09 -3.55 -4.37
N CYS A 142 7.03 -3.56 -5.17
CA CYS A 142 7.10 -3.74 -6.61
C CYS A 142 7.25 -2.46 -7.44
N ASN A 143 7.10 -1.29 -6.81
CA ASN A 143 7.21 0.02 -7.46
C ASN A 143 8.24 0.89 -6.72
N GLY A 144 7.80 1.73 -5.79
CA GLY A 144 8.65 2.74 -5.13
C GLY A 144 9.88 2.16 -4.41
N GLY A 145 9.81 0.92 -3.94
CA GLY A 145 10.90 0.20 -3.28
C GLY A 145 11.62 -0.83 -4.15
N PHE A 146 11.20 -1.02 -5.41
CA PHE A 146 11.63 -2.15 -6.24
C PHE A 146 13.12 -2.24 -6.44
N THR A 147 13.78 -1.13 -6.80
CA THR A 147 15.23 -1.11 -7.04
C THR A 147 16.00 -1.37 -5.76
N VAL A 148 15.50 -0.92 -4.61
CA VAL A 148 16.11 -1.22 -3.32
C VAL A 148 15.98 -2.71 -3.00
N ALA A 149 14.79 -3.28 -3.16
CA ALA A 149 14.58 -4.69 -2.87
C ALA A 149 15.47 -5.63 -3.72
N ILE A 150 15.55 -5.40 -5.04
CA ILE A 150 16.21 -6.36 -5.95
C ILE A 150 17.73 -6.24 -6.06
N TYR A 151 18.32 -5.13 -5.60
CA TYR A 151 19.76 -4.87 -5.70
C TYR A 151 20.49 -4.91 -4.35
N ASN A 152 19.79 -5.16 -3.24
CA ASN A 152 20.42 -5.36 -1.93
C ASN A 152 20.31 -6.83 -1.53
N ASN A 153 21.43 -7.42 -1.13
CA ASN A 153 21.52 -8.86 -0.84
C ASN A 153 20.75 -9.23 0.44
N GLU A 154 20.60 -8.28 1.36
CA GLU A 154 19.90 -8.41 2.63
C GLU A 154 18.42 -8.73 2.46
N THR A 155 17.80 -8.37 1.32
CA THR A 155 16.44 -8.81 0.96
C THR A 155 16.31 -10.33 0.92
N TYR A 156 17.40 -11.02 0.56
CA TYR A 156 17.45 -12.47 0.36
C TYR A 156 18.16 -13.19 1.51
N ASP A 157 18.58 -12.45 2.53
CA ASP A 157 19.21 -13.00 3.73
C ASP A 157 18.15 -13.61 4.66
N GLN A 158 18.12 -14.95 4.68
CA GLN A 158 17.17 -15.71 5.48
C GLN A 158 17.37 -15.52 6.99
N THR A 159 18.56 -15.10 7.44
CA THR A 159 18.81 -14.84 8.87
C THR A 159 18.04 -13.60 9.34
N LEU A 160 18.00 -12.54 8.53
CA LEU A 160 17.22 -11.34 8.79
C LEU A 160 15.71 -11.60 8.69
N GLY A 161 15.31 -12.57 7.86
CA GLY A 161 13.92 -13.02 7.76
C GLY A 161 13.31 -13.46 9.11
N THR A 162 14.10 -14.06 10.00
CA THR A 162 13.62 -14.47 11.33
C THR A 162 13.30 -13.25 12.21
N ASN A 163 14.17 -12.25 12.23
CA ASN A 163 13.96 -11.02 13.00
C ASN A 163 12.79 -10.21 12.44
N PHE A 164 12.65 -10.17 11.11
CA PHE A 164 11.49 -9.57 10.45
C PHE A 164 10.18 -10.27 10.87
N ALA A 165 10.15 -11.60 10.86
CA ALA A 165 8.98 -12.37 11.28
C ALA A 165 8.61 -12.12 12.75
N GLN A 166 9.59 -11.89 13.63
CA GLN A 166 9.33 -11.48 15.02
C GLN A 166 8.62 -10.11 15.09
N CYS A 167 9.09 -9.12 14.34
CA CYS A 167 8.41 -7.81 14.25
C CYS A 167 6.97 -7.96 13.75
N GLN A 168 6.75 -8.80 12.73
CA GLN A 168 5.43 -9.05 12.17
C GLN A 168 4.49 -9.74 13.18
N ASN A 169 4.98 -10.75 13.91
CA ASN A 169 4.19 -11.42 14.95
C ASN A 169 3.82 -10.46 16.09
N GLN A 170 4.75 -9.61 16.53
CA GLN A 170 4.46 -8.58 17.53
C GLN A 170 3.40 -7.60 17.04
N TYR A 171 3.50 -7.16 15.78
CA TYR A 171 2.52 -6.28 15.15
C TYR A 171 1.13 -6.92 15.10
N LEU A 172 1.03 -8.16 14.63
CA LEU A 172 -0.23 -8.90 14.55
C LEU A 172 -0.87 -9.05 15.94
N ASN A 173 -0.09 -9.35 16.98
CA ASN A 173 -0.57 -9.42 18.36
C ASN A 173 -1.10 -8.06 18.86
N SER A 174 -0.37 -6.97 18.62
CA SER A 174 -0.82 -5.62 19.02
C SER A 174 -2.11 -5.21 18.29
N MET A 175 -2.20 -5.52 17.00
CA MET A 175 -3.38 -5.25 16.19
C MET A 175 -4.60 -6.09 16.61
N GLN A 176 -4.41 -7.35 16.97
CA GLN A 176 -5.47 -8.22 17.47
C GLN A 176 -6.02 -7.73 18.81
N ASN A 177 -5.17 -7.18 19.67
CA ASN A 177 -5.55 -6.69 21.00
C ASN A 177 -6.17 -5.28 20.96
N SER A 178 -5.69 -4.40 20.08
CA SER A 178 -6.18 -3.03 20.00
C SER A 178 -6.04 -2.47 18.59
N ILE A 179 -7.00 -2.80 17.74
CA ILE A 179 -7.06 -2.30 16.35
C ILE A 179 -7.32 -0.79 16.28
N THR A 180 -7.92 -0.21 17.33
CA THR A 180 -8.12 1.25 17.46
C THR A 180 -6.80 2.01 17.57
N ASN A 181 -5.74 1.35 18.02
CA ASN A 181 -4.38 1.87 18.09
C ASN A 181 -3.59 1.64 16.79
N LEU A 182 -4.28 1.60 15.64
CA LEU A 182 -3.69 1.29 14.33
C LEU A 182 -2.37 2.03 14.08
N CYS A 183 -2.37 3.36 14.17
CA CYS A 183 -1.20 4.15 13.81
C CYS A 183 -0.03 3.99 14.78
N SER A 184 -0.28 3.88 16.08
CA SER A 184 0.78 3.64 17.05
C SER A 184 1.35 2.22 16.92
N ASN A 185 0.50 1.21 16.70
CA ASN A 185 0.95 -0.15 16.40
C ASN A 185 1.83 -0.20 15.14
N THR A 186 1.40 0.49 14.06
CA THR A 186 2.17 0.56 12.82
C THR A 186 3.50 1.30 13.01
N GLN A 187 3.54 2.37 13.81
CA GLN A 187 4.80 3.08 14.12
C GLN A 187 5.81 2.17 14.84
N VAL A 188 5.34 1.37 15.79
CA VAL A 188 6.19 0.37 16.48
C VAL A 188 6.70 -0.68 15.50
N PHE A 189 5.82 -1.17 14.62
CA PHE A 189 6.20 -2.14 13.59
C PHE A 189 7.24 -1.58 12.61
N MET A 190 7.01 -0.38 12.07
CA MET A 190 7.96 0.35 11.21
C MET A 190 9.34 0.46 11.87
N SER A 191 9.39 0.87 13.14
CA SER A 191 10.64 1.01 13.88
C SER A 191 11.34 -0.33 14.07
N CYS A 192 10.58 -1.39 14.36
CA CYS A 192 11.12 -2.74 14.52
C CYS A 192 11.78 -3.23 13.21
N VAL A 193 11.06 -3.23 12.10
CA VAL A 193 11.58 -3.74 10.81
C VAL A 193 12.72 -2.87 10.27
N GLN A 194 12.70 -1.57 10.54
CA GLN A 194 13.80 -0.68 10.20
C GLN A 194 15.09 -1.07 10.93
N ASN A 195 14.99 -1.29 12.24
CA ASN A 195 16.13 -1.64 13.09
C ASN A 195 16.72 -3.01 12.76
N VAL A 196 15.93 -3.97 12.24
CA VAL A 196 16.45 -5.26 11.77
C VAL A 196 17.58 -5.06 10.75
N TYR A 197 17.37 -4.19 9.75
CA TYR A 197 18.35 -3.96 8.70
C TYR A 197 19.43 -2.95 9.08
N ILE A 198 19.11 -1.95 9.90
CA ILE A 198 20.12 -1.03 10.44
C ILE A 198 21.13 -1.81 11.27
N ASN A 199 20.69 -2.70 12.15
CA ASN A 199 21.60 -3.50 12.97
C ASN A 199 22.44 -4.48 12.13
N ALA A 200 22.00 -4.78 10.91
CA ALA A 200 22.72 -5.60 9.94
C ALA A 200 23.69 -4.81 9.04
N GLY A 201 23.81 -3.48 9.19
CA GLY A 201 24.71 -2.67 8.35
C GLY A 201 24.04 -1.94 7.19
N SER A 202 22.71 -2.03 7.04
CA SER A 202 22.03 -1.62 5.80
C SER A 202 20.96 -0.55 6.04
N SER A 203 21.37 0.72 6.11
CA SER A 203 20.44 1.85 6.25
C SER A 203 19.46 1.95 5.08
N ARG A 204 19.89 1.61 3.86
CA ARG A 204 19.03 1.60 2.67
C ARG A 204 17.91 0.56 2.79
N MET A 205 18.22 -0.64 3.27
CA MET A 205 17.20 -1.66 3.52
C MET A 205 16.35 -1.35 4.73
N GLY A 206 16.90 -0.68 5.75
CA GLY A 206 16.13 -0.15 6.87
C GLY A 206 15.07 0.85 6.41
N TRP A 207 15.44 1.79 5.54
CA TRP A 207 14.49 2.72 4.92
C TRP A 207 13.42 1.98 4.10
N PHE A 208 13.83 1.02 3.26
CA PHE A 208 12.88 0.22 2.47
C PHE A 208 11.88 -0.54 3.34
N ALA A 209 12.35 -1.23 4.38
CA ALA A 209 11.49 -1.99 5.28
C ALA A 209 10.51 -1.07 6.01
N CYS A 210 10.99 0.09 6.46
CA CYS A 210 10.14 1.11 7.08
C CYS A 210 9.09 1.63 6.11
N GLU A 211 9.46 2.01 4.88
CA GLU A 211 8.53 2.57 3.90
C GLU A 211 7.52 1.52 3.40
N LYS A 212 7.94 0.26 3.27
CA LYS A 212 7.01 -0.86 3.03
C LYS A 212 5.95 -0.88 4.13
N ALA A 213 6.34 -0.92 5.40
CA ALA A 213 5.41 -0.93 6.54
C ALA A 213 4.54 0.34 6.61
N ARG A 214 5.11 1.53 6.35
CA ARG A 214 4.37 2.80 6.33
C ARG A 214 3.30 2.81 5.25
N SER A 215 3.65 2.35 4.05
CA SER A 215 2.76 2.35 2.88
C SER A 215 1.50 1.52 3.10
N GLN A 216 1.58 0.46 3.91
CA GLN A 216 0.46 -0.40 4.27
C GLN A 216 -0.74 0.41 4.82
N TYR A 217 -0.47 1.48 5.57
CA TYR A 217 -1.48 2.27 6.29
C TYR A 217 -1.41 3.77 6.01
N ALA A 218 -0.79 4.18 4.90
CA ALA A 218 -0.55 5.60 4.61
C ALA A 218 -1.84 6.44 4.54
N ASN A 219 -2.95 5.85 4.08
CA ASN A 219 -4.25 6.52 3.99
C ASN A 219 -4.88 6.77 5.37
N ASP A 220 -4.59 5.91 6.35
CA ASP A 220 -5.17 5.98 7.70
C ASP A 220 -4.28 6.75 8.67
N CYS A 221 -2.99 6.67 8.44
CA CYS A 221 -1.95 7.18 9.32
C CYS A 221 -1.03 8.14 8.54
N PRO A 222 -1.56 9.28 8.06
CA PRO A 222 -0.85 10.19 7.15
C PRO A 222 0.36 10.87 7.79
N ASN A 223 0.51 10.80 9.11
CA ASN A 223 1.60 11.41 9.87
C ASN A 223 2.78 10.47 10.13
N LEU A 224 2.68 9.18 9.79
CA LEU A 224 3.80 8.25 9.95
C LEU A 224 4.94 8.61 9.00
N ARG A 225 6.18 8.54 9.49
CA ARG A 225 7.38 8.89 8.71
C ARG A 225 8.48 7.87 8.98
N CYS A 226 9.24 7.55 7.95
CA CYS A 226 10.50 6.82 8.09
C CYS A 226 11.63 7.83 8.24
N LEU A 227 12.27 7.82 9.40
CA LEU A 227 13.44 8.65 9.62
C LEU A 227 14.65 7.96 8.98
N LEU A 228 15.50 8.73 8.30
CA LEU A 228 16.81 8.23 7.90
C LEU A 228 17.67 8.14 9.16
N LEU A 229 17.74 6.94 9.73
CA LEU A 229 18.62 6.65 10.84
C LEU A 229 20.02 6.40 10.26
N THR A 230 20.94 7.33 10.53
CA THR A 230 22.37 7.16 10.25
C THR A 230 22.99 6.28 11.33
N GLN A 231 23.78 5.30 10.93
CA GLN A 231 24.65 4.56 11.85
C GLN A 231 25.75 5.46 12.41
#